data_AF-A0A378VML0-F1
#
_entry.id   AF-A0A378VML0-F1
#
_cell.length_a   1.000
_cell.length_b   1.000
_cell.length_c   1.000
_cell.angle_alpha   90.00
_cell.angle_beta   90.00
_cell.angle_gamma   90.00
#
_symmetry.space_group_name_H-M   'P 1'
#
loop_
_entity.id
_entity.type
_entity.pdbx_description
1 polymer ?
#
loop_
_entity_poly.entity_id
_entity_poly.type
_entity_poly.pdbx_seq_one_letter_code
_entity_poly.pdbx_strand_id
1 'polypeptide(L)'
;MPPYDDLNLPGRTMLTSEGTVSRSTHLLKINGKHRLLTPVEAERLQDFPDGWTARKKLADGTVVEVSDKMRMFFMGNAPVTEIVRKIGAFVSEIENRTDC
;
A
#
# COMPACT_ATOMS: atom_id res chain seq x y z
N MET A 1 20.17 -2.51 13.78
CA MET A 1 19.14 -1.64 13.19
C MET A 1 18.15 -1.29 14.29
N PRO A 2 17.75 -0.03 14.47
CA PRO A 2 16.71 0.32 15.43
C PRO A 2 15.43 -0.48 15.13
N PRO A 3 14.61 -0.80 16.16
CA PRO A 3 13.39 -1.59 15.96
C PRO A 3 12.25 -0.79 15.30
N TYR A 4 12.47 0.48 14.96
CA TYR A 4 11.52 1.40 14.37
C TYR A 4 12.08 2.01 13.07
N ASP A 5 11.19 2.43 12.19
CA ASP A 5 11.51 3.07 10.91
C ASP A 5 11.95 4.52 11.10
N ASP A 6 12.95 4.91 10.30
CA ASP A 6 13.40 6.29 10.17
C ASP A 6 12.61 6.98 9.06
N LEU A 7 11.96 8.09 9.38
CA LEU A 7 11.13 8.86 8.44
C LEU A 7 11.94 9.58 7.35
N ASN A 8 13.28 9.67 7.50
CA ASN A 8 14.16 10.27 6.50
C ASN A 8 14.67 9.26 5.45
N LEU A 9 14.33 7.98 5.62
CA LEU A 9 14.71 6.91 4.70
C LEU A 9 13.51 6.53 3.82
N PRO A 10 13.76 5.98 2.61
CA PRO A 10 12.68 5.42 1.80
C PRO A 10 11.94 4.32 2.56
N GLY A 11 10.63 4.24 2.35
CA GLY A 11 9.79 3.20 2.93
C GLY A 11 10.29 1.81 2.56
N ARG A 12 10.24 0.88 3.52
CA ARG A 12 10.56 -0.53 3.26
C ARG A 12 9.37 -1.17 2.54
N THR A 13 9.61 -2.34 1.93
CA THR A 13 8.54 -3.14 1.36
C THR A 13 7.50 -3.47 2.44
N MET A 14 6.26 -3.06 2.20
CA MET A 14 5.13 -3.45 3.04
C MET A 14 4.81 -4.93 2.81
N LEU A 15 4.67 -5.69 3.89
CA LEU A 15 4.28 -7.11 3.84
C LEU A 15 2.83 -7.30 4.28
N THR A 16 2.23 -8.42 3.90
CA THR A 16 0.86 -8.79 4.31
C THR A 16 0.74 -9.05 5.82
N SER A 17 1.86 -9.32 6.49
CA SER A 17 1.93 -9.58 7.92
C SER A 17 1.99 -8.31 8.77
N GLU A 18 1.77 -7.12 8.23
CA GLU A 18 1.78 -5.87 9.01
C GLU A 18 0.74 -5.80 10.13
N GLY A 19 -0.30 -6.65 10.08
CA GLY A 19 -1.26 -6.81 11.17
C GLY A 19 -0.71 -7.58 12.39
N THR A 20 0.52 -8.11 12.34
CA THR A 20 1.17 -8.85 13.41
C THR A 20 2.56 -8.26 13.66
N VAL A 21 3.01 -8.21 14.92
CA VAL A 21 4.35 -7.69 15.26
C VAL A 21 5.42 -8.71 14.89
N SER A 22 6.29 -8.33 13.95
CA SER A 22 7.42 -9.11 13.45
C SER A 22 8.62 -8.20 13.15
N ARG A 23 9.79 -8.76 12.81
CA ARG A 23 10.96 -7.95 12.41
C ARG A 23 10.73 -7.14 11.14
N SER A 24 9.78 -7.56 10.31
CA SER A 24 9.47 -6.89 9.04
C SER A 24 8.39 -5.82 9.20
N THR A 25 7.75 -5.74 10.37
CA THR A 25 6.65 -4.82 10.63
C THR A 25 7.14 -3.38 10.60
N HIS A 26 6.34 -2.48 10.01
CA HIS A 26 6.57 -1.05 10.06
C HIS A 26 6.19 -0.51 11.43
N LEU A 27 7.19 -0.04 12.16
CA LEU A 27 7.03 0.49 13.52
C LEU A 27 7.50 1.93 13.54
N LEU A 28 6.59 2.87 13.82
CA LEU A 28 6.91 4.29 13.89
C LEU A 28 7.16 4.71 15.33
N LYS A 29 8.19 5.54 15.55
CA LYS A 29 8.44 6.20 16.83
C LYS A 29 8.31 7.71 16.68
N ILE A 30 7.15 8.25 17.06
CA ILE A 30 6.83 9.68 16.93
C ILE A 30 6.59 10.26 18.32
N ASN A 31 7.26 11.36 18.66
CA ASN A 31 7.13 12.04 19.96
C ASN A 31 7.31 11.09 21.17
N GLY A 32 8.24 10.13 21.05
CA GLY A 32 8.51 9.13 22.08
C GLY A 32 7.51 7.98 22.18
N LYS A 33 6.45 7.96 21.38
CA LYS A 33 5.44 6.88 21.35
C LYS A 33 5.63 5.98 20.13
N HIS A 34 5.44 4.69 20.34
CA HIS A 34 5.46 3.69 19.28
C HIS A 34 4.03 3.45 18.77
N ARG A 35 3.88 3.38 17.44
CA ARG A 35 2.62 2.98 16.80
C ARG A 35 2.89 2.29 15.47
N LEU A 36 1.90 1.56 14.99
CA LEU A 36 1.89 0.99 13.65
C LEU A 36 1.38 2.01 12.62
N LEU A 37 1.55 1.67 11.35
CA LEU A 37 0.92 2.38 10.25
C LEU A 37 -0.60 2.30 10.35
N THR A 38 -1.26 3.40 10.05
CA THR A 38 -2.70 3.43 9.79
C THR A 38 -2.99 2.87 8.40
N PRO A 39 -4.21 2.38 8.13
CA PRO A 39 -4.59 1.95 6.78
C PRO A 39 -4.41 3.02 5.71
N VAL A 40 -4.62 4.31 6.06
CA VAL A 40 -4.44 5.42 5.11
C VAL A 40 -2.96 5.67 4.83
N GLU A 41 -2.08 5.56 5.82
CA GLU A 41 -0.63 5.64 5.59
C GLU A 41 -0.14 4.46 4.73
N ALA A 42 -0.72 3.27 4.90
CA ALA A 42 -0.44 2.11 4.06
C ALA A 42 -0.88 2.31 2.60
N GLU A 43 -2.06 2.90 2.38
CA GLU A 43 -2.55 3.29 1.05
C GLU A 43 -1.59 4.27 0.38
N ARG A 44 -1.19 5.33 1.09
CA ARG A 44 -0.26 6.33 0.58
C ARG A 44 1.12 5.76 0.27
N LEU A 45 1.60 4.80 1.05
CA LEU A 45 2.89 4.14 0.78
C LEU A 45 2.90 3.40 -0.56
N GLN A 46 1.72 2.96 -1.02
CA GLN A 46 1.51 2.27 -2.30
C GLN A 46 0.94 3.21 -3.38
N ASP A 47 0.96 4.53 -3.15
CA ASP A 47 0.38 5.57 -4.02
C ASP A 47 -1.14 5.41 -4.30
N PHE A 48 -1.89 4.75 -3.41
CA PHE A 48 -3.35 4.73 -3.48
C PHE A 48 -3.97 6.01 -2.90
N PRO A 49 -5.12 6.47 -3.43
CA PRO A 49 -5.90 7.53 -2.80
C PRO A 49 -6.36 7.15 -1.38
N ASP A 50 -6.55 8.16 -0.53
CA ASP A 50 -7.05 7.97 0.83
C ASP A 50 -8.40 7.23 0.84
N GLY A 51 -8.49 6.14 1.61
CA GLY A 51 -9.71 5.37 1.76
C GLY A 51 -10.02 4.43 0.58
N TRP A 52 -9.09 4.24 -0.36
CA TRP A 52 -9.29 3.37 -1.52
C TRP A 52 -9.72 1.94 -1.14
N THR A 53 -9.21 1.42 -0.02
CA THR A 53 -9.51 0.07 0.46
C THR A 53 -10.65 0.00 1.47
N ALA A 54 -11.32 1.12 1.77
CA ALA A 54 -12.30 1.18 2.86
C ALA A 54 -13.57 0.37 2.59
N ARG A 55 -13.91 0.09 1.31
CA ARG A 55 -15.11 -0.64 0.91
C ARG A 55 -14.77 -1.68 -0.15
N LYS A 56 -15.49 -2.81 -0.12
CA LYS A 56 -15.41 -3.84 -1.16
C LYS A 56 -16.81 -4.27 -1.60
N LYS A 57 -16.94 -4.63 -2.86
CA LYS A 57 -18.15 -5.23 -3.42
C LYS A 57 -18.07 -6.76 -3.29
N LEU A 58 -19.10 -7.37 -2.71
CA LEU A 58 -19.24 -8.81 -2.60
C LEU A 58 -19.84 -9.39 -3.90
N ALA A 59 -19.79 -10.72 -4.04
CA ALA A 59 -20.28 -11.42 -5.23
C ALA A 59 -21.79 -11.23 -5.45
N ASP A 60 -22.56 -11.01 -4.39
CA ASP A 60 -23.99 -10.72 -4.43
C ASP A 60 -24.31 -9.25 -4.83
N GLY A 61 -23.28 -8.45 -5.07
CA GLY A 61 -23.39 -7.04 -5.44
C GLY A 61 -23.45 -6.06 -4.27
N THR A 62 -23.50 -6.54 -3.02
CA THR A 62 -23.52 -5.68 -1.83
C THR A 62 -22.17 -5.02 -1.59
N VAL A 63 -22.17 -3.79 -1.05
CA VAL A 63 -20.95 -3.07 -0.69
C VAL A 63 -20.83 -3.04 0.82
N VAL A 64 -19.72 -3.56 1.33
CA VAL A 64 -19.43 -3.64 2.76
C VAL A 64 -18.15 -2.90 3.10
N GLU A 65 -18.06 -2.44 4.34
CA GLU A 65 -16.82 -1.87 4.87
C GLU A 65 -15.76 -2.95 5.09
N VAL A 66 -14.50 -2.57 4.89
CA VAL A 66 -13.35 -3.46 5.00
C VAL A 66 -12.65 -3.17 6.33
N SER A 67 -12.41 -4.22 7.12
CA SER A 67 -11.68 -4.09 8.38
C SER A 67 -10.22 -3.68 8.15
N ASP A 68 -9.64 -2.92 9.09
CA ASP A 68 -8.26 -2.43 8.99
C ASP A 68 -7.24 -3.54 8.73
N LYS A 69 -7.41 -4.70 9.38
CA LYS A 69 -6.54 -5.87 9.13
C LYS A 69 -6.57 -6.33 7.67
N MET A 70 -7.75 -6.33 7.05
CA MET A 70 -7.91 -6.70 5.65
C MET A 70 -7.36 -5.61 4.72
N ARG A 71 -7.51 -4.33 5.09
CA ARG A 71 -6.91 -3.20 4.36
C ARG A 71 -5.38 -3.31 4.32
N MET A 72 -4.74 -3.62 5.45
CA MET A 72 -3.29 -3.89 5.50
C MET A 72 -2.90 -5.10 4.64
N PHE A 73 -3.71 -6.16 4.65
CA PHE A 73 -3.48 -7.33 3.80
C PHE A 73 -3.53 -7.00 2.30
N PHE A 74 -4.45 -6.13 1.88
CA PHE A 74 -4.50 -5.64 0.49
C PHE A 74 -3.24 -4.84 0.14
N MET A 75 -2.85 -3.90 0.99
CA MET A 75 -1.68 -3.05 0.73
C MET A 75 -0.35 -3.82 0.73
N GLY A 76 -0.23 -4.90 1.53
CA GLY A 76 0.95 -5.77 1.49
C GLY A 76 1.09 -6.63 0.23
N ASN A 77 0.03 -6.77 -0.58
CA ASN A 77 0.08 -7.45 -1.88
C ASN A 77 -0.01 -6.46 -3.07
N ALA A 78 -0.30 -5.19 -2.80
CA ALA A 78 -0.55 -4.23 -3.84
C ALA A 78 0.77 -3.74 -4.47
N PRO A 79 0.78 -3.46 -5.78
CA PRO A 79 1.87 -2.73 -6.41
C PRO A 79 1.71 -1.22 -6.11
N VAL A 80 2.83 -0.49 -6.26
CA VAL A 80 2.81 0.97 -6.25
C VAL A 80 2.11 1.46 -7.52
N THR A 81 0.99 2.16 -7.39
CA THR A 81 0.10 2.50 -8.51
C THR A 81 0.79 3.35 -9.58
N GLU A 82 1.65 4.29 -9.18
CA GLU A 82 2.40 5.15 -10.10
C GLU A 82 3.40 4.36 -10.97
N ILE A 83 3.97 3.26 -10.44
CA ILE A 83 4.83 2.37 -11.23
C ILE A 83 3.99 1.68 -12.30
N VAL A 84 2.82 1.14 -11.92
CA VAL A 84 1.90 0.48 -12.86
C VAL A 84 1.45 1.46 -13.95
N ARG A 85 1.13 2.71 -13.58
CA ARG A 85 0.74 3.77 -14.53
C ARG A 85 1.84 4.06 -15.54
N LYS A 86 3.10 4.20 -15.10
CA LYS A 86 4.25 4.44 -15.99
C LYS A 86 4.49 3.28 -16.95
N ILE A 87 4.38 2.04 -16.47
CA ILE A 87 4.49 0.85 -17.32
C ILE A 87 3.38 0.85 -18.38
N GLY A 88 2.12 1.11 -17.99
CA GLY A 88 1.00 1.18 -18.93
C GLY A 88 1.16 2.26 -20.00
N ALA A 89 1.63 3.45 -19.62
CA ALA A 89 1.91 4.52 -20.56
C ALA A 89 2.99 4.13 -21.58
N PHE A 90 4.05 3.46 -21.13
CA PHE A 90 5.12 2.99 -22.00
C PHE A 90 4.66 1.90 -22.97
N VAL A 91 3.82 0.95 -22.51
CA VAL A 91 3.22 -0.07 -23.40
C VAL A 91 2.35 0.59 -24.46
N SER A 92 1.49 1.54 -24.08
CA SER A 92 0.64 2.27 -25.03
C SER A 92 1.45 3.05 -26.05
N GLU A 93 2.57 3.65 -25.64
CA GLU A 93 3.49 4.31 -26.56
C GLU A 93 4.09 3.34 -27.59
N ILE A 94 4.48 2.13 -27.17
CA ILE A 94 4.99 1.09 -28.09
C ILE A 94 3.91 0.68 -29.09
N GLU A 95 2.69 0.40 -28.63
CA GLU A 95 1.59 -0.02 -29.51
C GLU A 95 1.28 1.03 -30.58
N ASN A 96 1.22 2.31 -30.18
CA ASN A 96 0.95 3.43 -31.08
C ASN A 96 2.13 3.81 -32.00
N ARG A 97 3.34 3.30 -31.74
CA ARG A 97 4.50 3.49 -32.62
C ARG A 97 4.55 2.48 -33.77
N THR A 98 3.59 1.54 -33.85
CA THR A 98 3.52 0.54 -34.91
C THR A 98 2.91 1.11 -36.19
N ASP A 99 3.51 2.17 -36.71
CA ASP A 99 3.33 2.68 -38.07
C ASP A 99 4.66 2.47 -38.81
N CYS A 100 4.91 1.23 -39.26
CA CYS A 100 5.95 0.86 -40.21
C CYS A 100 5.33 -0.04 -41.29
#